data_AF-A0A7S3MPN0-F1
#
_entry.id   AF-A0A7S3MPN0-F1
#
_cell.length_a   1.000
_cell.length_b   1.000
_cell.length_c   1.000
_cell.angle_alpha   90.00
_cell.angle_beta   90.00
_cell.angle_gamma   90.00
#
_symmetry.space_group_name_H-M   'P 1'
#
loop_
_entity.id
_entity.type
_entity.pdbx_description
1 polymer ?
#
loop_
_entity_poly.entity_id
_entity_poly.type
_entity_poly.pdbx_seq_one_letter_code
_entity_poly.pdbx_strand_id
1 'polypeptide(L)'
;RSHLFLPDMLTGTAKCPLKLQVLRCYKLPAGRIKLLISDSEYSIACLTTNKAFPPYEPLKPNAIITVNEYQTKDSSTGEERAIILNSFSVLETPNQTLGNPSQIPITVKKAPKLLFEDYRNITSALQKAQKVLCEIQDDFLNRCSSIETAIESLSEKFHKNL
;
A
#
# COMPACT_ATOMS: atom_id res chain seq x y z
N ARG A 1 -0.03 9.18 -5.89
CA ARG A 1 -0.98 8.08 -5.62
C ARG A 1 -0.22 7.00 -4.87
N SER A 2 -0.45 6.86 -3.57
CA SER A 2 0.04 5.73 -2.77
C SER A 2 -0.62 4.46 -3.30
N HIS A 3 0.12 3.67 -4.06
CA HIS A 3 -0.34 2.34 -4.43
C HIS A 3 -0.12 1.44 -3.20
N LEU A 4 -1.21 1.07 -2.56
CA LEU A 4 -1.22 0.14 -1.43
C LEU A 4 -0.97 -1.28 -1.94
N PHE A 5 0.28 -1.72 -1.90
CA PHE A 5 0.65 -3.00 -2.50
C PHE A 5 0.43 -4.15 -1.53
N LEU A 6 0.67 -3.96 -0.23
CA LEU A 6 0.62 -5.06 0.73
C LEU A 6 -0.79 -5.59 1.00
N PRO A 7 -1.85 -4.76 1.12
CA PRO A 7 -3.22 -5.26 1.19
C PRO A 7 -3.61 -6.05 -0.06
N ASP A 8 -3.19 -5.61 -1.24
CA ASP A 8 -3.45 -6.30 -2.51
C ASP A 8 -2.67 -7.62 -2.63
N MET A 9 -1.48 -7.70 -2.02
CA MET A 9 -0.72 -8.96 -1.96
C MET A 9 -1.44 -9.98 -1.09
N LEU A 10 -2.08 -9.59 0.01
CA LEU A 10 -2.88 -10.49 0.86
C LEU A 10 -4.09 -11.08 0.12
N THR A 11 -4.72 -10.31 -0.75
CA THR A 11 -5.84 -10.78 -1.58
C THR A 11 -5.38 -11.54 -2.83
N GLY A 12 -4.08 -11.55 -3.13
CA GLY A 12 -3.52 -12.15 -4.34
C GLY A 12 -3.82 -11.36 -5.61
N THR A 13 -4.20 -10.08 -5.48
CA THR A 13 -4.58 -9.21 -6.60
C THR A 13 -3.49 -8.23 -7.00
N ALA A 14 -2.43 -8.07 -6.19
CA ALA A 14 -1.32 -7.20 -6.54
C ALA A 14 -0.61 -7.70 -7.81
N LYS A 15 -0.36 -6.79 -8.75
CA LYS A 15 0.37 -7.07 -9.98
C LYS A 15 1.85 -6.75 -9.78
N CYS A 16 2.72 -7.70 -10.10
CA CYS A 16 4.16 -7.46 -10.15
C CYS A 16 4.56 -6.60 -11.36
N PRO A 17 5.71 -5.90 -11.32
CA PRO A 17 6.67 -5.85 -10.20
C PRO A 17 6.25 -4.89 -9.08
N LEU A 18 6.60 -5.24 -7.83
CA LEU A 18 6.30 -4.43 -6.64
C LEU A 18 7.61 -3.94 -5.99
N LYS A 19 7.74 -2.65 -5.71
CA LYS A 19 8.89 -2.09 -4.99
C LYS A 19 8.58 -2.01 -3.50
N LEU A 20 9.30 -2.77 -2.68
CA LEU A 20 9.06 -2.92 -1.25
C LEU A 20 10.37 -2.78 -0.46
N GLN A 21 10.28 -2.36 0.80
CA GLN A 21 11.43 -2.31 1.70
C GLN A 21 11.42 -3.48 2.68
N VAL A 22 12.55 -4.16 2.84
CA VAL A 22 12.75 -5.18 3.87
C VAL A 22 13.09 -4.49 5.19
N LEU A 23 12.18 -4.52 6.15
CA LEU A 23 12.40 -3.96 7.48
C LEU A 23 13.23 -4.91 8.36
N ARG A 24 12.94 -6.21 8.29
CA ARG A 24 13.62 -7.24 9.08
C ARG A 24 13.75 -8.54 8.31
N CYS A 25 14.82 -9.27 8.60
CA CYS A 25 15.12 -10.58 8.02
C CYS A 25 15.32 -11.59 9.16
N TYR A 26 14.63 -12.72 9.09
CA TYR A 26 14.67 -13.79 10.09
C TYR A 26 15.04 -15.10 9.40
N LYS A 27 16.13 -15.72 9.85
CA LYS A 27 16.51 -17.06 9.42
C LYS A 27 15.68 -18.09 10.16
N LEU A 28 14.94 -18.90 9.42
CA LEU A 28 14.15 -20.01 9.94
C LEU A 28 14.92 -21.35 9.76
N PRO A 29 14.50 -22.42 10.46
CA PRO A 29 15.04 -23.76 10.24
C PRO A 29 14.92 -24.21 8.76
N ALA A 30 15.84 -25.08 8.35
CA ALA A 30 15.94 -25.62 6.99
C ALA A 30 16.25 -24.57 5.90
N GLY A 31 16.91 -23.46 6.26
CA GLY A 31 17.36 -22.45 5.30
C GLY A 31 16.27 -21.53 4.75
N ARG A 32 15.05 -21.61 5.29
CA ARG A 32 13.96 -20.70 4.94
C ARG A 32 14.21 -19.32 5.54
N ILE A 33 13.76 -18.27 4.85
CA ILE A 33 13.85 -16.90 5.34
C ILE A 33 12.44 -16.32 5.47
N LYS A 34 12.19 -15.67 6.60
CA LYS A 34 11.00 -14.84 6.82
C LYS A 34 11.44 -13.38 6.78
N LEU A 35 10.76 -12.58 5.97
CA LEU A 35 11.00 -11.15 5.87
C LEU A 35 9.82 -10.40 6.47
N LEU A 36 10.09 -9.24 7.07
CA LEU A 36 9.09 -8.21 7.29
C LEU A 36 9.28 -7.17 6.20
N ILE A 37 8.31 -7.03 5.29
CA ILE A 37 8.37 -6.13 4.14
C ILE A 37 7.38 -4.97 4.30
N SER A 38 7.66 -3.84 3.67
CA SER A 38 6.91 -2.60 3.78
C SER A 38 6.69 -1.93 2.43
N ASP A 39 5.50 -1.36 2.22
CA ASP A 39 5.19 -0.43 1.12
C ASP A 39 5.20 1.04 1.58
N SER A 40 5.88 1.33 2.69
CA SER A 40 5.99 2.61 3.42
C SER A 40 4.77 3.01 4.28
N GLU A 41 3.59 2.46 3.99
CA GLU A 41 2.37 2.70 4.77
C GLU A 41 2.01 1.50 5.65
N TYR A 42 2.17 0.29 5.12
CA TYR A 42 1.95 -0.96 5.83
C TYR A 42 3.23 -1.77 5.89
N SER A 43 3.29 -2.70 6.85
CA SER A 43 4.26 -3.78 6.83
C SER A 43 3.60 -5.13 7.06
N ILE A 44 4.12 -6.16 6.39
CA ILE A 44 3.62 -7.53 6.52
C ILE A 44 4.76 -8.52 6.50
N ALA A 45 4.62 -9.64 7.20
CA ALA A 45 5.61 -10.69 7.10
C ALA A 45 5.32 -11.63 5.92
N CYS A 46 6.37 -12.03 5.23
CA CYS A 46 6.33 -12.99 4.15
C CYS A 46 7.43 -14.05 4.30
N LEU A 47 7.30 -15.13 3.55
CA LEU A 47 8.31 -16.18 3.43
C LEU A 47 8.99 -16.07 2.07
N THR A 48 10.25 -16.48 1.98
CA THR A 48 10.93 -16.63 0.69
C THR A 48 11.01 -18.11 0.31
N THR A 49 11.06 -18.39 -0.99
CA THR A 49 11.49 -19.69 -1.49
C THR A 49 13.01 -19.76 -1.61
N ASN A 50 13.57 -20.97 -1.62
CA ASN A 50 15.01 -21.19 -1.87
C ASN A 50 15.45 -20.72 -3.26
N LYS A 51 14.51 -20.50 -4.20
CA LYS A 51 14.77 -19.97 -5.55
C LYS A 51 14.73 -18.45 -5.60
N ALA A 52 14.04 -17.81 -4.65
CA ALA A 52 13.84 -16.37 -4.62
C ALA A 52 15.08 -15.60 -4.20
N PHE A 53 16.05 -16.29 -3.58
CA PHE A 53 17.18 -15.66 -2.94
C PHE A 53 18.49 -16.37 -3.31
N PRO A 54 19.50 -15.67 -3.85
CA PRO A 54 20.82 -16.26 -3.98
C PRO A 54 21.32 -16.63 -2.58
N PRO A 55 21.70 -17.89 -2.33
CA PRO A 55 21.83 -18.45 -0.98
C PRO A 55 23.03 -17.93 -0.17
N TYR A 56 23.74 -16.90 -0.64
CA TYR A 56 25.09 -16.59 -0.17
C TYR A 56 25.24 -15.31 0.65
N GLU A 57 24.24 -14.43 0.71
CA GLU A 57 24.36 -13.20 1.51
C GLU A 57 23.05 -12.84 2.20
N PRO A 58 22.97 -12.66 3.53
CA PRO A 58 21.72 -12.28 4.19
C PRO A 58 21.24 -10.89 3.74
N LEU A 59 19.95 -10.75 3.44
CA LEU A 59 19.32 -9.45 3.17
C LEU A 59 19.59 -8.49 4.32
N LYS A 60 20.20 -7.36 4.00
CA LYS A 60 20.43 -6.28 4.96
C LYS A 60 19.08 -5.65 5.35
N PRO A 61 18.89 -5.26 6.62
CA PRO A 61 17.77 -4.41 7.00
C PRO A 61 17.71 -3.16 6.13
N ASN A 62 16.50 -2.68 5.89
CA ASN A 62 16.16 -1.57 5.01
C ASN A 62 16.38 -1.81 3.51
N ALA A 63 16.88 -2.98 3.07
CA ALA A 63 17.06 -3.26 1.65
C ALA A 63 15.76 -3.06 0.86
N ILE A 64 15.85 -2.28 -0.21
CA ILE A 64 14.76 -2.11 -1.16
C ILE A 64 14.83 -3.24 -2.17
N ILE A 65 13.72 -3.95 -2.33
CA ILE A 65 13.57 -5.07 -3.25
C ILE A 65 12.51 -4.78 -4.30
N THR A 66 12.71 -5.36 -5.48
CA THR A 66 11.67 -5.50 -6.50
C THR A 66 11.16 -6.93 -6.47
N VAL A 67 9.93 -7.12 -6.02
CA VAL A 67 9.24 -8.42 -6.08
C VAL A 67 8.74 -8.64 -7.50
N ASN A 68 9.26 -9.67 -8.16
CA ASN A 68 8.91 -10.02 -9.53
C ASN A 68 7.81 -11.08 -9.56
N GLU A 69 7.78 -11.96 -8.56
CA GLU A 69 6.81 -13.04 -8.47
C GLU A 69 6.51 -13.37 -7.01
N TYR A 70 5.24 -13.49 -6.66
CA TYR A 70 4.79 -13.95 -5.36
C TYR A 70 3.55 -14.85 -5.51
N GLN A 71 3.24 -15.57 -4.45
CA GLN A 71 2.01 -16.34 -4.30
C GLN A 71 1.44 -16.15 -2.90
N THR A 72 0.13 -16.30 -2.77
CA THR A 72 -0.54 -16.44 -1.49
C THR A 72 -0.92 -17.89 -1.26
N LYS A 73 -0.70 -18.38 -0.04
CA LYS A 73 -1.17 -19.71 0.36
C LYS A 73 -1.98 -19.61 1.63
N ASP A 74 -3.14 -20.23 1.61
CA ASP A 74 -3.93 -20.45 2.81
C ASP A 74 -3.29 -21.60 3.62
N SER A 75 -3.26 -21.44 4.93
CA SER A 75 -2.90 -22.50 5.88
C SER A 75 -3.88 -23.68 5.77
N SER A 76 -3.46 -24.86 6.24
CA SER A 76 -4.31 -26.05 6.25
C SER A 76 -5.58 -25.88 7.08
N THR A 77 -5.56 -25.00 8.09
CA THR A 77 -6.74 -24.62 8.87
C THR A 77 -7.59 -23.54 8.18
N GLY A 78 -7.06 -22.88 7.15
CA GLY A 78 -7.70 -21.77 6.45
C GLY A 78 -7.85 -20.50 7.28
N GLU A 79 -7.20 -20.44 8.46
CA GLU A 79 -7.26 -19.31 9.39
C GLU A 79 -6.13 -18.31 9.18
N GLU A 80 -5.03 -18.75 8.59
CA GLU A 80 -3.88 -17.90 8.27
C GLU A 80 -3.61 -17.93 6.77
N ARG A 81 -3.17 -16.80 6.23
CA ARG A 81 -2.67 -16.69 4.85
C ARG A 81 -1.21 -16.25 4.88
N ALA A 82 -0.37 -16.98 4.17
CA ALA A 82 1.03 -16.67 4.01
C ALA A 82 1.28 -16.05 2.62
N ILE A 83 2.08 -14.99 2.60
CA ILE A 83 2.69 -14.48 1.36
C ILE A 83 4.03 -15.17 1.17
N ILE A 84 4.26 -15.73 -0.01
CA ILE A 84 5.51 -16.37 -0.39
C ILE A 84 6.10 -15.62 -1.58
N LEU A 85 7.30 -15.06 -1.42
CA LEU A 85 8.05 -14.45 -2.49
C LEU A 85 8.78 -15.54 -3.29
N ASN A 86 8.40 -15.70 -4.56
CA ASN A 86 8.99 -16.68 -5.46
C ASN A 86 10.24 -16.12 -6.16
N SER A 87 10.25 -14.82 -6.46
CA SER A 87 11.38 -14.13 -7.08
C SER A 87 11.39 -12.64 -6.69
N PHE A 88 12.56 -12.13 -6.30
CA PHE A 88 12.79 -10.71 -6.12
C PHE A 88 14.27 -10.35 -6.38
N SER A 89 14.55 -9.09 -6.63
CA SER A 89 15.91 -8.54 -6.75
C SER A 89 16.13 -7.42 -5.74
N VAL A 90 17.36 -7.26 -5.26
CA VAL A 90 17.75 -6.12 -4.42
C VAL A 90 18.14 -4.95 -5.32
N LEU A 91 17.57 -3.79 -5.05
CA LEU A 91 17.88 -2.53 -5.76
C LEU A 91 18.96 -1.75 -5.03
N GLU A 92 18.72 -1.46 -3.76
CA GLU A 92 19.55 -0.57 -2.94
C GLU A 92 19.33 -0.85 -1.45
N THR A 93 20.18 -0.33 -0.58
CA THR A 93 20.02 -0.45 0.89
C THR A 93 20.16 0.92 1.54
N PRO A 94 19.05 1.66 1.69
CA PRO A 94 19.02 2.90 2.45
C PRO A 94 19.43 2.69 3.90
N ASN A 95 19.95 3.75 4.51
CA ASN A 95 20.34 3.74 5.93
C ASN A 95 19.14 3.92 6.89
N GLN A 96 17.92 4.11 6.36
CA GLN A 96 16.72 4.36 7.15
C GLN A 96 15.49 3.63 6.62
N THR A 97 14.53 3.38 7.50
CA THR A 97 13.19 2.92 7.13
C THR A 97 12.45 4.04 6.40
N LEU A 98 11.79 3.69 5.30
CA LEU A 98 10.96 4.61 4.53
C LEU A 98 9.54 4.60 5.08
N GLY A 99 9.08 5.77 5.51
CA GLY A 99 7.76 5.93 6.12
C GLY A 99 7.68 5.42 7.56
N ASN A 100 6.46 5.31 8.07
CA ASN A 100 6.17 4.78 9.39
C ASN A 100 5.11 3.67 9.27
N PRO A 101 5.51 2.48 8.79
CA PRO A 101 4.56 1.48 8.34
C PRO A 101 3.81 0.83 9.51
N SER A 102 2.48 0.81 9.42
CA SER A 102 1.63 0.08 10.37
C SER A 102 1.70 -1.42 10.08
N GLN A 103 2.04 -2.22 11.09
CA GLN A 103 2.18 -3.66 10.90
C GLN A 103 0.82 -4.35 10.79
N ILE A 104 0.59 -5.06 9.68
CA ILE A 104 -0.54 -5.95 9.48
C ILE A 104 -0.22 -7.28 10.21
N PRO A 105 -1.02 -7.68 11.22
CA PRO A 105 -0.83 -8.95 11.90
C PRO A 105 -1.08 -10.12 10.94
N ILE A 106 -0.16 -11.10 10.91
CA ILE A 106 -0.26 -12.32 10.07
C ILE A 106 -1.45 -13.18 10.52
N THR A 107 -1.91 -13.02 11.75
CA THR A 107 -3.13 -13.63 12.27
C THR A 107 -4.32 -12.82 11.82
N VAL A 108 -4.63 -12.85 10.52
CA VAL A 108 -6.02 -12.57 10.14
C VAL A 108 -6.79 -13.85 10.36
N LYS A 109 -7.10 -14.17 11.63
CA LYS A 109 -8.22 -15.07 11.98
C LYS A 109 -9.29 -14.70 10.98
N LYS A 110 -9.67 -15.64 10.11
CA LYS A 110 -10.64 -15.42 9.05
C LYS A 110 -11.74 -14.52 9.62
N ALA A 111 -11.69 -13.24 9.29
CA ALA A 111 -12.90 -12.46 9.27
C ALA A 111 -13.70 -13.29 8.25
N PRO A 112 -14.84 -13.93 8.62
CA PRO A 112 -15.54 -14.86 7.75
C PRO A 112 -15.61 -14.24 6.37
N LYS A 113 -15.41 -14.96 5.25
CA LYS A 113 -15.25 -14.37 3.90
C LYS A 113 -16.11 -13.11 3.63
N LEU A 114 -17.34 -13.09 4.16
CA LEU A 114 -18.18 -11.91 4.41
C LEU A 114 -17.44 -10.64 4.87
N LEU A 115 -16.74 -10.62 6.02
CA LEU A 115 -16.04 -9.44 6.54
C LEU A 115 -14.93 -8.89 5.64
N PHE A 116 -14.29 -9.71 4.79
CA PHE A 116 -13.27 -9.21 3.86
C PHE A 116 -13.87 -8.63 2.58
N GLU A 117 -14.93 -9.24 2.06
CA GLU A 117 -15.73 -8.65 0.98
C GLU A 117 -16.42 -7.38 1.49
N ASP A 118 -16.96 -7.40 2.70
CA ASP A 118 -17.56 -6.24 3.36
C ASP A 118 -16.51 -5.16 3.59
N TYR A 119 -15.31 -5.50 4.09
CA TYR A 119 -14.22 -4.54 4.23
C TYR A 119 -13.79 -3.95 2.88
N ARG A 120 -13.70 -4.76 1.82
CA ARG A 120 -13.39 -4.30 0.46
C ARG A 120 -14.50 -3.40 -0.09
N ASN A 121 -15.76 -3.76 0.12
CA ASN A 121 -16.92 -3.01 -0.31
C ASN A 121 -17.01 -1.68 0.45
N ILE A 122 -16.80 -1.69 1.76
CA ILE A 122 -16.74 -0.51 2.62
C ILE A 122 -15.57 0.38 2.21
N THR A 123 -14.37 -0.17 2.00
CA THR A 123 -13.20 0.61 1.57
C THR A 123 -13.41 1.22 0.19
N SER A 124 -13.99 0.47 -0.75
CA SER A 124 -14.34 0.98 -2.08
C SER A 124 -15.44 2.05 -2.01
N ALA A 125 -16.44 1.86 -1.15
CA ALA A 125 -17.49 2.85 -0.91
C ALA A 125 -16.93 4.13 -0.28
N LEU A 126 -16.03 4.01 0.70
CA LEU A 126 -15.34 5.14 1.33
C LEU A 126 -14.48 5.89 0.31
N GLN A 127 -13.74 5.20 -0.55
CA GLN A 127 -12.97 5.83 -1.63
C GLN A 127 -13.87 6.56 -2.63
N LYS A 128 -15.01 5.97 -3.01
CA LYS A 128 -16.00 6.63 -3.88
C LYS A 128 -16.60 7.87 -3.20
N ALA A 129 -16.97 7.76 -1.93
CA ALA A 129 -17.50 8.87 -1.15
C ALA A 129 -16.48 10.01 -1.01
N GLN A 130 -15.21 9.67 -0.76
CA GLN A 130 -14.13 10.64 -0.68
C GLN A 130 -13.91 11.36 -2.02
N LYS A 131 -13.99 10.64 -3.15
CA LYS A 131 -13.90 11.26 -4.48
C LYS A 131 -15.03 12.27 -4.71
N VAL A 132 -16.26 11.91 -4.38
CA VAL A 132 -17.43 12.80 -4.51
C VAL A 132 -17.28 14.02 -3.60
N LEU A 133 -16.80 13.85 -2.37
CA LEU A 133 -16.53 14.98 -1.48
C LEU A 133 -15.48 15.93 -2.04
N CYS A 134 -14.40 15.42 -2.64
CA CYS A 134 -13.42 16.25 -3.33
C CYS A 134 -14.04 17.00 -4.52
N GLU A 135 -14.88 16.34 -5.33
CA GLU A 135 -15.57 16.98 -6.47
C GLU A 135 -16.51 18.10 -6.00
N ILE A 136 -17.26 17.89 -4.91
CA ILE A 136 -18.11 18.93 -4.30
C ILE A 136 -17.27 20.08 -3.77
N GLN A 137 -16.14 19.78 -3.13
CA GLN A 137 -15.23 20.80 -2.62
C GLN A 137 -14.63 21.64 -3.75
N ASP A 138 -14.21 21.00 -4.84
CA ASP A 138 -13.69 21.68 -6.03
C ASP A 138 -14.77 22.56 -6.70
N ASP A 139 -16.01 22.07 -6.84
CA ASP A 139 -17.12 22.88 -7.38
C ASP A 139 -17.43 24.09 -6.48
N PHE A 140 -17.43 23.90 -5.16
CA PHE A 140 -17.64 24.98 -4.21
C PHE A 140 -16.55 26.05 -4.33
N LEU A 141 -15.27 25.65 -4.36
CA LEU A 141 -14.15 26.58 -4.51
C LEU A 141 -14.21 27.33 -5.85
N ASN A 142 -14.54 26.64 -6.94
CA ASN A 142 -14.72 27.28 -8.25
C ASN A 142 -15.85 28.32 -8.25
N ARG A 143 -16.97 28.03 -7.57
CA ARG A 143 -18.07 29.00 -7.41
C ARG A 143 -17.67 30.20 -6.57
N CYS A 144 -16.96 29.99 -5.46
CA CYS A 144 -16.44 31.09 -4.64
C CYS A 144 -15.51 31.99 -5.47
N SER A 145 -14.56 31.41 -6.21
CA SER A 145 -13.67 32.17 -7.09
C SER A 145 -14.44 32.95 -8.16
N SER A 146 -15.47 32.34 -8.77
CA SER A 146 -16.32 33.02 -9.76
C SER A 146 -17.07 34.22 -9.17
N ILE A 147 -17.53 34.10 -7.91
CA ILE A 147 -18.19 35.19 -7.19
C ILE A 147 -17.18 36.31 -6.88
N GLU A 148 -15.98 35.97 -6.41
CA GLU A 148 -14.91 36.94 -6.16
C GLU A 148 -14.58 37.74 -7.42
N THR A 149 -14.39 37.07 -8.56
CA THR A 149 -14.14 37.75 -9.84
C THR A 149 -15.31 38.66 -10.26
N ALA A 150 -16.55 38.24 -10.02
CA ALA A 150 -17.73 39.07 -10.31
C ALA A 150 -17.76 40.33 -9.44
N ILE A 151 -17.43 40.21 -8.15
CA ILE A 151 -17.34 41.35 -7.22
C ILE A 151 -16.23 42.32 -7.65
N GLU A 152 -15.05 41.81 -8.00
CA GLU A 152 -13.95 42.63 -8.50
C GLU A 152 -14.33 43.41 -9.76
N SER A 153 -14.96 42.74 -10.74
CA SER A 153 -15.42 43.38 -11.97
C SER A 153 -16.48 44.47 -11.72
N LEU A 154 -17.40 44.24 -10.77
CA LEU A 154 -18.39 45.22 -10.33
C LEU A 154 -17.73 46.43 -9.66
N SER A 155 -16.75 46.18 -8.79
CA SER A 155 -15.97 47.24 -8.13
C SER A 155 -15.24 48.10 -9.16
N GLU A 156 -14.55 47.50 -10.13
CA GLU A 156 -13.88 48.25 -11.21
C GLU A 156 -14.85 49.10 -12.03
N LYS A 157 -16.03 48.57 -12.37
CA LYS A 157 -17.06 49.33 -13.09
C LYS A 157 -17.61 50.48 -12.27
N PHE A 158 -17.75 50.34 -10.96
CA PHE A 158 -18.16 51.43 -10.08
C PHE A 158 -17.09 52.53 -10.03
N HIS A 159 -15.82 52.16 -9.90
CA HIS A 159 -14.71 53.12 -9.82
C HIS A 159 -14.40 53.82 -11.16
N LYS A 160 -14.77 53.23 -12.30
CA LYS A 160 -14.65 53.87 -13.63
C LYS A 160 -15.79 54.85 -13.96
N ASN A 161 -16.90 54.80 -13.22
CA ASN A 161 -18.09 55.64 -13.45
C ASN A 161 -18.26 56.76 -12.41
N LEU A 162 -17.25 56.97 -11.57
CA LEU A 162 -17.06 58.11 -10.67
C LEU A 162 -15.93 59.00 -11.21
#